data_AF-A0AAP0QQD0-F1
#
_entry.id   AF-A0AAP0QQD0-F1
#
_cell.length_a   1.000
_cell.length_b   1.000
_cell.length_c   1.000
_cell.angle_alpha   90.00
_cell.angle_beta   90.00
_cell.angle_gamma   90.00
#
_symmetry.space_group_name_H-M   'P 1'
#
loop_
_entity.id
_entity.type
_entity.pdbx_description
1 polymer ?
#
loop_
_entity_poly.entity_id
_entity_poly.type
_entity_poly.pdbx_seq_one_letter_code
_entity_poly.pdbx_strand_id
1 'polypeptide(L)'
;MVHHNSLYLGTNKFAIAIPLDPFTPLILYRYTNAVRKVHGSLARAGKVRGQTPKVAKQDKKKKPRGRAHKRMQYNRRFVTAVVGFGKKRGPNSSEK
;
A
#
# COMPACT_ATOMS: atom_id res chain seq x y z
N MET A 1 -39.50 -10.95 -54.20
CA MET A 1 -39.59 -10.68 -52.76
C MET A 1 -38.48 -11.44 -52.06
N VAL A 2 -37.32 -10.82 -51.85
CA VAL A 2 -36.35 -11.31 -50.87
C VAL A 2 -35.90 -10.13 -50.04
N HIS A 3 -36.09 -10.32 -48.76
CA HIS A 3 -35.94 -9.42 -47.64
C HIS A 3 -34.47 -9.34 -47.19
N HIS A 4 -34.16 -8.25 -46.48
CA HIS A 4 -33.03 -8.01 -45.55
C HIS A 4 -31.61 -7.93 -46.14
N ASN A 5 -30.99 -6.75 -46.28
CA ASN A 5 -30.46 -5.78 -45.28
C ASN A 5 -29.37 -6.31 -44.34
N SER A 6 -28.11 -6.07 -44.70
CA SER A 6 -27.12 -5.24 -43.99
C SER A 6 -25.73 -5.82 -44.18
N LEU A 7 -24.91 -5.12 -44.97
CA LEU A 7 -23.59 -5.56 -45.40
C LEU A 7 -22.50 -4.64 -44.82
N TYR A 8 -21.51 -5.34 -44.26
CA TYR A 8 -20.08 -5.02 -44.18
C TYR A 8 -19.56 -3.87 -43.30
N LEU A 9 -18.80 -4.33 -42.31
CA LEU A 9 -17.66 -3.70 -41.64
C LEU A 9 -16.77 -2.88 -42.58
N GLY A 10 -16.26 -1.76 -42.04
CA GLY A 10 -14.91 -1.30 -42.33
C GLY A 10 -14.81 -0.11 -43.29
N THR A 11 -14.17 0.95 -42.79
CA THR A 11 -13.69 2.13 -43.53
C THR A 11 -14.68 3.28 -43.77
N ASN A 12 -15.29 3.79 -42.69
CA ASN A 12 -15.89 5.13 -42.75
C ASN A 12 -14.81 6.20 -42.61
N LYS A 13 -14.34 6.65 -43.78
CA LYS A 13 -13.69 7.94 -43.98
C LYS A 13 -14.64 9.04 -43.47
N PHE A 14 -14.44 9.51 -42.25
CA PHE A 14 -14.97 10.81 -41.82
C PHE A 14 -13.89 11.86 -42.04
N ALA A 15 -13.71 12.26 -43.29
CA ALA A 15 -13.10 13.54 -43.61
C ALA A 15 -14.11 14.62 -43.24
N ILE A 16 -14.06 15.08 -41.99
CA ILE A 16 -14.81 16.25 -41.55
C ILE A 16 -14.03 17.45 -42.10
N ALA A 17 -14.46 17.98 -43.26
CA ALA A 17 -13.97 19.24 -43.78
C ALA A 17 -14.50 20.36 -42.86
N ILE A 18 -13.69 20.76 -41.89
CA ILE A 18 -13.95 21.93 -41.06
C ILE A 18 -13.47 23.15 -41.87
N PRO A 19 -14.31 24.16 -42.11
CA PRO A 19 -13.87 25.40 -42.75
C PRO A 19 -12.80 26.07 -41.88
N LEU A 20 -11.67 26.41 -42.51
CA LEU A 20 -10.60 27.18 -41.88
C LEU A 20 -11.05 28.64 -41.75
N ASP A 21 -11.70 28.97 -40.64
CA ASP A 21 -11.97 30.34 -40.25
C ASP A 21 -10.69 30.97 -39.68
N PRO A 22 -10.25 32.16 -40.14
CA PRO A 22 -9.00 32.80 -39.69
C PRO A 22 -9.10 33.45 -38.29
N PHE A 23 -10.08 33.08 -37.45
CA PHE A 23 -10.33 33.72 -36.16
C PHE A 23 -10.44 32.73 -34.98
N THR A 24 -9.77 31.58 -35.03
CA THR A 24 -9.53 30.78 -33.82
C THR A 24 -8.25 31.27 -33.13
N PRO A 25 -8.32 31.92 -31.96
CA PRO A 25 -7.12 32.28 -31.21
C PRO A 25 -6.35 31.02 -30.84
N LEU A 26 -5.03 31.12 -30.88
CA LEU A 26 -4.00 30.13 -30.54
C LEU A 26 -4.07 29.62 -29.07
N ILE A 27 -5.24 29.18 -28.59
CA ILE A 27 -5.42 28.51 -27.29
C ILE A 27 -5.18 27.00 -27.45
N LEU A 28 -4.16 26.64 -28.21
CA LEU A 28 -3.57 25.31 -28.19
C LEU A 28 -2.06 25.38 -28.35
N TYR A 29 -1.44 26.45 -27.85
CA TYR A 29 -0.01 26.37 -27.54
C TYR A 29 0.16 25.50 -26.30
N ARG A 30 0.32 24.19 -26.55
CA ARG A 30 1.24 23.35 -25.79
C ARG A 30 1.03 23.31 -24.28
N TYR A 31 -0.01 22.59 -23.86
CA TYR A 31 -0.02 21.90 -22.56
C TYR A 31 0.92 20.67 -22.60
N THR A 32 2.15 20.86 -23.09
CA THR A 32 3.18 19.82 -23.11
C THR A 32 4.26 20.23 -22.14
N ASN A 33 4.55 19.31 -21.21
CA ASN A 33 5.65 19.32 -20.25
C ASN A 33 5.35 20.21 -19.03
N ALA A 34 5.21 19.72 -17.81
CA ALA A 34 5.65 18.47 -17.28
C ALA A 34 4.79 18.17 -16.05
N VAL A 35 4.33 16.93 -15.93
CA VAL A 35 4.22 16.31 -14.60
C VAL A 35 5.62 16.46 -14.01
N ARG A 36 5.83 17.54 -13.24
CA ARG A 36 7.11 17.81 -12.58
C ARG A 36 7.52 16.52 -11.93
N LYS A 37 8.76 16.10 -12.19
CA LYS A 37 9.45 15.14 -11.32
C LYS A 37 9.69 15.83 -9.98
N VAL A 38 8.61 16.07 -9.23
CA VAL A 38 8.65 16.46 -7.83
C VAL A 38 9.21 15.24 -7.11
N HIS A 39 10.40 15.40 -6.53
CA HIS A 39 11.03 14.33 -5.79
C HIS A 39 10.18 14.07 -4.55
N GLY A 40 9.64 12.86 -4.43
CA GLY A 40 8.67 12.51 -3.38
C GLY A 40 7.20 12.59 -3.80
N SER A 41 6.85 12.09 -4.98
CA SER A 41 5.45 11.98 -5.38
C SER A 41 4.62 11.13 -4.40
N LEU A 42 3.38 11.57 -4.14
CA LEU A 42 2.41 10.89 -3.26
C LEU A 42 2.02 9.50 -3.75
N ALA A 43 2.32 9.16 -5.01
CA ALA A 43 2.03 7.86 -5.62
C ALA A 43 2.62 6.65 -4.87
N ARG A 44 3.63 6.86 -4.02
CA ARG A 44 4.24 5.80 -3.20
C ARG A 44 3.83 5.84 -1.73
N ALA A 45 2.95 6.76 -1.33
CA ALA A 45 2.46 6.85 0.04
C ALA A 45 1.75 5.54 0.43
N GLY A 46 2.08 5.00 1.60
CA GLY A 46 1.46 3.76 2.09
C GLY A 46 1.89 2.46 1.39
N LYS A 47 2.76 2.49 0.37
CA LYS A 47 3.19 1.30 -0.41
C LYS A 47 3.55 0.11 0.49
N VAL A 48 4.40 0.35 1.50
CA VAL A 48 4.86 -0.72 2.41
C VAL A 48 3.72 -1.29 3.25
N ARG A 49 2.84 -0.44 3.78
CA ARG A 49 1.70 -0.88 4.63
C ARG A 49 0.67 -1.68 3.83
N GLY A 50 0.48 -1.37 2.55
CA GLY A 50 -0.40 -2.13 1.65
C GLY A 50 0.21 -3.43 1.14
N GLN A 51 1.53 -3.46 0.96
CA GLN A 51 2.25 -4.67 0.52
C GLN A 51 2.41 -5.70 1.64
N THR A 52 2.52 -5.28 2.90
CA THR A 52 2.64 -6.22 4.03
C THR A 52 1.36 -7.01 4.24
N PRO A 53 1.42 -8.36 4.37
CA PRO A 53 0.23 -9.17 4.63
C PRO A 53 -0.41 -8.74 5.95
N LYS A 54 -1.75 -8.62 5.95
CA LYS A 54 -2.51 -8.25 7.15
C LYS A 54 -2.66 -9.47 8.06
N VAL A 55 -1.81 -9.58 9.07
CA VAL A 55 -1.91 -10.65 10.08
C VAL A 55 -2.91 -10.26 11.17
N ALA A 56 -3.93 -11.09 11.39
CA ALA A 56 -4.87 -10.93 12.49
C ALA A 56 -4.19 -11.21 13.84
N LYS A 57 -4.61 -10.51 14.89
CA LYS A 57 -4.10 -10.78 16.24
C LYS A 57 -4.68 -12.11 16.73
N GLN A 58 -3.82 -12.98 17.24
CA GLN A 58 -4.25 -14.17 17.95
C GLN A 58 -4.90 -13.79 19.29
N ASP A 59 -5.96 -14.51 19.66
CA ASP A 59 -6.55 -14.39 20.98
C ASP A 59 -5.58 -14.90 22.05
N LYS A 60 -5.28 -14.05 23.03
CA LYS A 60 -4.35 -14.34 24.13
C LYS A 60 -5.02 -14.02 25.45
N LYS A 61 -4.79 -14.88 26.45
CA LYS A 61 -5.25 -14.64 27.83
C LYS A 61 -4.76 -13.28 28.33
N LYS A 62 -5.64 -12.54 28.99
CA LYS A 62 -5.31 -11.23 29.57
C LYS A 62 -4.19 -11.42 30.61
N LYS A 63 -3.12 -10.64 30.49
CA LYS A 63 -2.10 -10.56 31.54
C LYS A 63 -2.73 -9.83 32.74
N PRO A 64 -2.56 -10.33 33.98
CA PRO A 64 -3.01 -9.60 35.16
C PRO A 64 -2.25 -8.27 35.24
N ARG A 65 -2.89 -7.26 35.83
CA ARG A 65 -2.35 -5.90 35.98
C ARG A 65 -2.02 -5.59 37.45
N GLY A 66 -1.30 -4.51 37.70
CA GLY A 66 -1.00 -4.02 39.06
C GLY A 66 -0.13 -4.97 39.89
N ARG A 67 -0.50 -5.16 41.15
CA ARG A 67 0.28 -5.92 42.15
C ARG A 67 0.52 -7.37 41.74
N ALA A 68 -0.49 -8.03 41.16
CA ALA A 68 -0.35 -9.41 40.68
C ALA A 68 0.71 -9.53 39.58
N HIS A 69 0.79 -8.54 38.67
CA HIS A 69 1.83 -8.53 37.64
C HIS A 69 3.23 -8.34 38.24
N LYS A 70 3.37 -7.41 39.19
CA LYS A 70 4.63 -7.14 39.88
C LYS A 70 5.14 -8.37 40.65
N ARG A 71 4.25 -9.12 41.32
CA ARG A 71 4.61 -10.38 41.99
C ARG A 71 5.15 -11.42 41.01
N MET A 72 4.48 -11.61 39.87
CA MET A 72 4.99 -12.52 38.83
C MET A 72 6.34 -12.08 38.27
N GLN A 73 6.56 -10.78 38.07
CA GLN A 73 7.86 -10.26 37.61
C GLN A 73 8.97 -10.51 38.64
N TYR A 74 8.71 -10.27 39.92
CA TYR A 74 9.67 -10.51 41.00
C TYR A 74 10.06 -11.99 41.07
N ASN A 75 9.06 -12.89 41.12
CA ASN A 75 9.31 -14.33 41.18
C ASN A 75 10.15 -14.79 39.97
N ARG A 76 9.82 -14.35 38.76
CA ARG A 76 10.58 -14.70 37.54
C ARG A 76 12.02 -14.16 37.52
N ARG A 77 12.28 -13.01 38.13
CA ARG A 77 13.60 -12.35 38.08
C ARG A 77 14.55 -12.79 39.19
N PHE A 78 14.02 -13.09 40.37
CA PHE A 78 14.82 -13.25 41.58
C PHE A 78 14.61 -14.58 42.29
N VAL A 79 13.39 -15.13 42.31
CA VAL A 79 13.09 -16.34 43.09
C VAL A 79 13.29 -17.60 42.24
N THR A 80 12.76 -17.62 41.02
CA THR A 80 12.82 -18.78 40.12
C THR A 80 14.08 -18.79 39.26
N ALA A 81 14.74 -17.64 39.09
CA ALA A 81 15.94 -17.54 38.25
C ALA A 81 17.17 -18.08 39.01
N VAL A 82 17.50 -19.35 38.78
CA VAL A 82 18.79 -19.92 39.21
C VAL A 82 19.89 -19.37 38.32
N VAL A 83 20.93 -18.79 38.91
CA VAL A 83 22.13 -18.36 38.18
C VAL A 83 22.93 -19.62 37.84
N GLY A 84 22.62 -20.25 36.71
CA GLY A 84 23.43 -21.34 36.17
C GLY A 84 24.83 -20.84 35.78
N PHE A 85 25.76 -21.78 35.60
CA PHE A 85 27.12 -21.46 35.16
C PHE A 85 27.10 -20.89 33.73
N GLY A 86 27.74 -19.73 33.51
CA GLY A 86 27.83 -19.07 32.20
C GLY A 86 27.13 -17.70 32.11
N LYS A 87 27.08 -17.13 30.90
CA LYS A 87 26.50 -15.79 30.68
C LYS A 87 24.97 -15.83 30.79
N LYS A 88 24.41 -14.97 31.63
CA LYS A 88 22.95 -14.84 31.81
C LYS A 88 22.27 -14.42 30.50
N ARG A 89 21.38 -15.28 29.98
CA ARG A 89 20.57 -14.97 28.79
C ARG A 89 19.50 -13.91 29.10
N GLY A 90 19.22 -13.07 28.12
CA GLY A 90 18.20 -12.02 28.21
C GLY A 90 16.78 -12.58 28.12
N PRO A 91 15.77 -11.86 28.64
CA PRO A 91 14.38 -12.32 28.72
C PRO A 91 13.66 -12.48 27.36
N ASN A 92 14.24 -11.98 26.28
CA ASN A 92 13.73 -12.11 24.92
C ASN A 92 14.86 -12.55 23.97
N SER A 93 15.67 -13.51 24.42
CA SER A 93 16.67 -14.16 23.58
C SER A 93 15.99 -15.27 22.78
N SER A 94 16.02 -15.19 21.46
CA SER A 94 15.73 -16.35 20.61
C SER A 94 16.98 -17.21 20.54
N GLU A 95 16.88 -18.48 20.91
CA GLU A 95 17.88 -19.48 20.51
C GLU A 95 17.71 -19.74 19.00
N LYS A 96 18.83 -19.93 18.32
CA LYS A 96 18.87 -20.24 16.90
C LYS A 96 19.05 -21.74 16.74
#